data_AF-A0A969S9J2-F1
#
_entry.id   AF-A0A969S9J2-F1
#
_cell.length_a   1.000
_cell.length_b   1.000
_cell.length_c   1.000
_cell.angle_alpha   90.00
_cell.angle_beta   90.00
_cell.angle_gamma   90.00
#
_symmetry.space_group_name_H-M   'P 1'
#
loop_
_entity.id
_entity.type
_entity.pdbx_description
1 polymer ?
#
loop_
_entity_poly.entity_id
_entity_poly.type
_entity_poly.pdbx_seq_one_letter_code
_entity_poly.pdbx_strand_id
1 'polypeptide(L)'
;MIDPRRTETADIADEHHYIRPGSDALLLAALVNTLVAHNKIVDDRWQGLDSALAAIADFTPEAVAQVVGMDAVVIRRIAGEFASAKSAVCYGRMGTTTQAFGSVNQWLIYLINIVSGNCDRVGGRTSDNTATTNYWRGHQPRRPCALALTCARHG
;
A
#
# COMPACT_ATOMS: atom_id res chain seq x y z
N MET A 1 -4.05 -9.63 -0.06
CA MET A 1 -5.01 -8.71 0.58
C MET A 1 -4.70 -8.61 2.07
N ILE A 2 -4.84 -7.41 2.64
CA ILE A 2 -4.66 -7.15 4.07
C ILE A 2 -5.99 -6.59 4.58
N ASP A 3 -6.64 -7.31 5.49
CA ASP A 3 -7.92 -6.90 6.10
C ASP A 3 -8.04 -7.54 7.49
N PRO A 4 -8.29 -6.78 8.57
CA PRO A 4 -8.58 -7.32 9.90
C PRO A 4 -9.86 -8.19 9.95
N ARG A 5 -10.71 -8.10 8.92
CA ARG A 5 -11.90 -8.95 8.75
C ARG A 5 -11.73 -9.88 7.56
N ARG A 6 -12.38 -11.05 7.60
CA ARG A 6 -12.65 -11.81 6.38
C ARG A 6 -13.83 -11.16 5.66
N THR A 7 -13.59 -10.57 4.51
CA THR A 7 -14.58 -9.96 3.63
C THR A 7 -14.62 -10.71 2.29
N GLU A 8 -15.70 -10.60 1.51
CA GLU A 8 -15.86 -11.37 0.26
C GLU A 8 -14.70 -11.16 -0.74
N THR A 9 -14.07 -9.99 -0.71
CA THR A 9 -12.88 -9.68 -1.53
C THR A 9 -11.66 -10.54 -1.15
N ALA A 10 -11.60 -11.06 0.09
CA ALA A 10 -10.51 -11.93 0.54
C ALA A 10 -10.57 -13.30 -0.14
N ASP A 11 -11.76 -13.77 -0.53
CA ASP A 11 -11.93 -15.05 -1.23
C ASP A 11 -11.52 -14.99 -2.72
N ILE A 12 -11.16 -13.80 -3.24
CA ILE A 12 -10.63 -13.55 -4.60
C ILE A 12 -9.11 -13.26 -4.55
N ALA A 13 -8.51 -13.11 -3.37
CA ALA A 13 -7.10 -12.79 -3.23
C ALA A 13 -6.22 -14.05 -3.15
N ASP A 14 -5.08 -14.05 -3.86
CA ASP A 14 -4.06 -15.12 -3.77
C ASP A 14 -3.59 -15.41 -2.33
N GLU A 15 -3.62 -14.39 -1.47
CA GLU A 15 -3.24 -14.46 -0.06
C GLU A 15 -4.05 -13.45 0.76
N HIS A 16 -4.55 -13.85 1.94
CA HIS A 16 -5.21 -12.95 2.90
C HIS A 16 -4.44 -12.91 4.22
N HIS A 17 -3.96 -11.72 4.55
CA HIS A 17 -3.29 -11.40 5.82
C HIS A 17 -4.25 -10.71 6.78
N TYR A 18 -4.38 -11.28 7.98
CA TYR A 18 -5.03 -10.63 9.10
C TYR A 18 -4.05 -9.71 9.82
N ILE A 19 -4.52 -8.52 10.18
CA ILE A 19 -3.80 -7.56 11.02
C ILE A 19 -4.71 -7.09 12.15
N ARG A 20 -4.15 -6.47 13.18
CA ARG A 20 -4.97 -5.87 14.24
C ARG A 20 -5.71 -4.63 13.72
N PRO A 21 -7.01 -4.45 14.01
CA PRO A 21 -7.76 -3.28 13.56
C PRO A 21 -7.08 -1.96 13.95
N GLY A 22 -6.94 -1.03 12.99
CA GLY A 22 -6.34 0.29 13.21
C GLY A 22 -4.82 0.32 13.20
N SER A 23 -4.14 -0.81 12.96
CA SER A 23 -2.67 -0.87 12.82
C SER A 23 -2.18 -0.65 11.39
N ASP A 24 -3.10 -0.43 10.44
CA ASP A 24 -2.85 -0.28 9.00
C ASP A 24 -1.75 0.73 8.67
N ALA A 25 -1.74 1.88 9.37
CA ALA A 25 -0.75 2.94 9.18
C ALA A 25 0.69 2.47 9.50
N LEU A 26 0.85 1.63 10.53
CA LEU A 26 2.15 1.11 10.94
C LEU A 26 2.67 0.10 9.93
N LEU A 27 1.80 -0.79 9.43
CA LEU A 27 2.16 -1.73 8.37
C LEU A 27 2.51 -1.00 7.07
N LEU A 28 1.69 -0.03 6.66
CA LEU A 28 1.95 0.78 5.47
C LEU A 28 3.28 1.54 5.57
N ALA A 29 3.60 2.13 6.73
CA ALA A 29 4.88 2.80 6.98
C ALA A 29 6.06 1.82 6.87
N ALA A 30 5.95 0.63 7.47
CA ALA A 30 6.98 -0.40 7.38
C ALA A 30 7.16 -0.99 5.96
N LEU A 31 6.10 -1.04 5.16
CA LEU A 31 6.19 -1.37 3.74
C LEU A 31 6.96 -0.29 2.96
N VAL A 32 6.67 1.01 3.15
CA VAL A 32 7.45 2.09 2.52
C VAL A 32 8.92 2.03 2.95
N ASN A 33 9.18 1.91 4.26
CA ASN A 33 10.51 1.79 4.85
C ASN A 33 11.33 0.67 4.18
N THR A 34 10.72 -0.51 4.05
CA THR A 34 11.36 -1.68 3.42
C THR A 34 11.54 -1.50 1.91
N LEU A 35 10.54 -0.96 1.20
CA LEU A 35 10.61 -0.75 -0.26
C LEU A 35 11.74 0.20 -0.67
N VAL A 36 12.01 1.25 0.12
CA VAL A 36 13.12 2.19 -0.12
C VAL A 36 14.50 1.51 -0.08
N ALA A 37 14.64 0.40 0.66
CA ALA A 37 15.86 -0.40 0.65
C ALA A 37 15.99 -1.29 -0.60
N HIS A 38 14.88 -1.60 -1.29
CA HIS A 38 14.86 -2.43 -2.50
C HIS A 38 14.92 -1.61 -3.80
N ASN A 39 14.25 -0.47 -3.87
CA ASN A 39 14.24 0.41 -5.04
C ASN A 39 14.26 1.88 -4.60
N LYS A 40 15.34 2.59 -4.93
CA LYS A 40 15.35 4.06 -4.97
C LYS A 40 15.12 4.53 -6.40
N ILE A 41 13.94 4.25 -6.96
CA ILE A 41 13.45 5.05 -8.10
C ILE A 41 12.76 6.27 -7.51
N VAL A 42 13.59 7.19 -7.04
CA VAL A 42 13.20 8.55 -6.67
C VAL A 42 13.71 9.44 -7.80
N ASP A 43 12.84 9.68 -8.78
CA ASP A 43 13.05 10.75 -9.74
C ASP A 43 12.79 12.12 -9.07
N ASP A 44 13.47 13.15 -9.58
CA ASP A 44 13.53 14.51 -9.01
C ASP A 44 12.19 15.28 -9.05
N ARG A 45 11.18 14.70 -9.71
CA ARG A 45 9.79 15.18 -9.71
C ARG A 45 9.11 15.20 -8.34
N TRP A 46 9.57 14.44 -7.35
CA TRP A 46 8.93 14.32 -6.03
C TRP A 46 9.55 15.24 -4.97
N GLN A 47 8.99 16.44 -4.82
CA GLN A 47 9.41 17.38 -3.78
C GLN A 47 9.05 16.88 -2.37
N GLY A 48 10.01 16.97 -1.44
CA GLY A 48 9.81 16.63 -0.03
C GLY A 48 9.81 15.14 0.30
N LEU A 49 10.15 14.25 -0.65
CA LEU A 49 10.15 12.81 -0.40
C LEU A 49 11.17 12.41 0.69
N ASP A 50 12.36 12.99 0.71
CA ASP A 50 13.36 12.70 1.76
C ASP A 50 12.82 12.99 3.17
N SER A 51 12.12 14.12 3.35
CA SER A 51 11.47 14.48 4.61
C SER A 51 10.33 13.52 4.97
N ALA A 52 9.56 13.06 3.98
CA ALA A 52 8.52 12.06 4.16
C ALA A 52 9.08 10.70 4.60
N LEU A 53 10.20 10.27 4.00
CA LEU A 53 10.88 9.03 4.35
C LEU A 53 11.56 9.10 5.72
N ALA A 54 12.18 10.23 6.05
CA ALA A 54 12.75 10.48 7.38
C ALA A 54 11.67 10.42 8.47
N ALA A 55 10.48 11.00 8.23
CA ALA A 55 9.37 10.99 9.17
C ALA A 55 8.79 9.59 9.46
N ILE A 56 9.17 8.56 8.68
CA ILE A 56 8.74 7.17 8.87
C ILE A 56 9.90 6.18 9.04
N ALA A 57 11.13 6.67 9.27
CA ALA A 57 12.33 5.84 9.36
C ALA A 57 12.28 4.82 10.51
N ASP A 58 11.64 5.17 11.63
CA ASP A 58 11.57 4.34 12.84
C ASP A 58 10.52 3.21 12.75
N PHE A 59 9.61 3.24 11.76
CA PHE A 59 8.61 2.18 11.54
C PHE A 59 9.23 1.01 10.77
N THR A 60 10.24 0.37 11.34
CA THR A 60 10.83 -0.85 10.77
C THR A 60 9.86 -2.03 10.88
N PRO A 61 10.01 -3.09 10.06
CA PRO A 61 9.24 -4.32 10.22
C PRO A 61 9.28 -4.88 11.64
N GLU A 62 10.44 -4.85 12.32
CA GLU A 62 10.60 -5.24 13.72
C GLU A 62 9.79 -4.37 14.68
N ALA A 63 9.86 -3.04 14.53
CA ALA A 63 9.19 -2.10 15.42
C ALA A 63 7.66 -2.23 15.37
N VAL A 64 7.10 -2.55 14.19
CA VAL A 64 5.64 -2.64 14.01
C VAL A 64 5.07 -4.05 14.16
N ALA A 65 5.87 -5.10 13.96
CA ALA A 65 5.39 -6.49 13.87
C ALA A 65 4.51 -6.90 15.05
N GLN A 66 4.97 -6.65 16.28
CA GLN A 66 4.19 -6.99 17.48
C GLN A 66 2.86 -6.24 17.54
N VAL A 67 2.78 -4.98 17.08
CA VAL A 67 1.56 -4.14 17.13
C VAL A 67 0.57 -4.53 16.04
N VAL A 68 1.07 -4.70 14.82
CA VAL A 68 0.31 -5.10 13.62
C VAL A 68 -0.22 -6.53 13.76
N GLY A 69 0.50 -7.41 14.45
CA GLY A 69 0.17 -8.83 14.54
C GLY A 69 0.62 -9.62 13.30
N MET A 70 1.67 -9.16 12.63
CA MET A 70 2.28 -9.79 11.45
C MET A 70 3.79 -9.83 11.64
N ASP A 71 4.42 -10.99 11.41
CA ASP A 71 5.87 -11.13 11.59
C ASP A 71 6.67 -10.22 10.64
N ALA A 72 7.77 -9.67 11.15
CA ALA A 72 8.68 -8.81 10.37
C ALA A 72 9.21 -9.49 9.09
N VAL A 73 9.35 -10.82 9.12
CA VAL A 73 9.71 -11.65 7.94
C VAL A 73 8.63 -11.62 6.87
N VAL A 74 7.35 -11.67 7.27
CA VAL A 74 6.21 -11.61 6.34
C VAL A 74 6.10 -10.20 5.74
N ILE A 75 6.26 -9.14 6.54
CA ILE A 75 6.30 -7.75 6.04
C ILE A 75 7.40 -7.58 4.99
N ARG A 76 8.63 -8.07 5.27
CA ARG A 76 9.74 -8.04 4.30
C ARG A 76 9.47 -8.85 3.05
N ARG A 77 8.89 -10.05 3.16
CA ARG A 77 8.49 -10.85 2.00
C ARG A 77 7.52 -10.09 1.10
N ILE A 78 6.45 -9.52 1.67
CA ILE A 78 5.45 -8.76 0.91
C ILE A 78 6.10 -7.56 0.20
N ALA A 79 6.98 -6.80 0.88
CA ALA A 79 7.69 -5.69 0.27
C ALA A 79 8.63 -6.14 -0.87
N GLY A 80 9.39 -7.22 -0.68
CA GLY A 80 10.28 -7.77 -1.71
C GLY A 80 9.52 -8.31 -2.92
N GLU A 81 8.42 -9.05 -2.71
CA GLU A 81 7.53 -9.51 -3.78
C GLU A 81 6.96 -8.32 -4.57
N PHE A 82 6.48 -7.28 -3.88
CA PHE A 82 5.94 -6.06 -4.49
C PHE A 82 7.00 -5.29 -5.30
N ALA A 83 8.23 -5.18 -4.80
CA ALA A 83 9.35 -4.54 -5.51
C ALA A 83 9.83 -5.34 -6.73
N SER A 84 9.67 -6.67 -6.73
CA SER A 84 10.10 -7.56 -7.81
C SER A 84 9.07 -7.75 -8.94
N ALA A 85 7.82 -7.34 -8.73
CA ALA A 85 6.74 -7.54 -9.69
C ALA A 85 6.90 -6.65 -10.95
N LYS A 86 6.55 -7.20 -12.12
CA LYS A 86 6.60 -6.45 -13.40
C LYS A 86 5.71 -5.19 -13.40
N SER A 87 4.62 -5.25 -12.65
CA SER A 87 3.77 -4.12 -12.28
C SER A 87 3.05 -4.44 -10.98
N ALA A 88 3.04 -3.52 -10.02
CA ALA A 88 2.31 -3.68 -8.77
C ALA A 88 1.56 -2.39 -8.37
N VAL A 89 0.41 -2.55 -7.73
CA VAL A 89 -0.40 -1.42 -7.22
C VAL A 89 -0.81 -1.68 -5.79
N CYS A 90 -0.58 -0.69 -4.93
CA CYS A 90 -1.14 -0.62 -3.59
C CYS A 90 -2.41 0.25 -3.60
N TYR A 91 -3.51 -0.27 -3.08
CA TYR A 91 -4.82 0.38 -3.14
C TYR A 91 -5.67 0.12 -1.89
N GLY A 92 -6.08 1.18 -1.21
CA GLY A 92 -7.02 1.13 -0.08
C GLY A 92 -8.42 1.59 -0.48
N ARG A 93 -9.45 1.01 0.17
CA ARG A 93 -10.83 1.54 0.15
C ARG A 93 -11.16 2.19 1.49
N MET A 94 -12.27 2.94 1.54
CA MET A 94 -12.90 3.66 2.68
C MET A 94 -12.53 3.26 4.14
N GLY A 95 -12.23 1.99 4.44
CA GLY A 95 -11.60 1.62 5.71
C GLY A 95 -10.30 2.37 6.00
N THR A 96 -9.55 2.76 4.96
CA THR A 96 -8.36 3.60 5.10
C THR A 96 -8.68 5.09 5.26
N THR A 97 -9.93 5.55 5.19
CA THR A 97 -10.30 6.98 5.33
C THR A 97 -11.29 7.29 6.46
N THR A 98 -12.03 6.29 6.98
CA THR A 98 -12.96 6.45 8.12
C THR A 98 -12.37 6.00 9.46
N GLN A 99 -11.03 5.91 9.56
CA GLN A 99 -10.27 5.64 10.79
C GLN A 99 -9.58 6.95 11.24
N ALA A 100 -9.14 7.03 12.51
CA ALA A 100 -8.47 8.22 13.05
C ALA A 100 -7.23 8.68 12.24
N PHE A 101 -6.56 7.74 11.57
CA PHE A 101 -5.36 7.99 10.75
C PHE A 101 -5.66 8.01 9.23
N GLY A 102 -6.88 8.36 8.84
CA GLY A 102 -7.35 8.15 7.47
C GLY A 102 -6.50 8.83 6.39
N SER A 103 -6.17 10.10 6.57
CA SER A 103 -5.30 10.84 5.65
C SER A 103 -3.87 10.28 5.61
N VAL A 104 -3.36 9.75 6.73
CA VAL A 104 -2.03 9.15 6.83
C VAL A 104 -1.98 7.83 6.06
N ASN A 105 -2.98 6.97 6.19
CA ASN A 105 -3.08 5.74 5.40
C ASN A 105 -3.09 6.03 3.90
N GLN A 106 -3.90 7.00 3.45
CA GLN A 106 -3.97 7.37 2.04
C GLN A 106 -2.62 7.94 1.54
N TRP A 107 -1.95 8.76 2.35
CA TRP A 107 -0.62 9.29 2.04
C TRP A 107 0.45 8.19 1.95
N LEU A 108 0.47 7.24 2.88
CA LEU A 108 1.38 6.10 2.84
C LEU A 108 1.13 5.19 1.63
N ILE A 109 -0.13 4.99 1.22
CA ILE A 109 -0.48 4.27 -0.02
C ILE A 109 0.11 4.97 -1.25
N TYR A 110 0.06 6.31 -1.31
CA TYR A 110 0.76 7.05 -2.37
C TYR A 110 2.27 6.83 -2.30
N LEU A 111 2.88 6.95 -1.13
CA LEU A 111 4.32 6.71 -0.96
C LEU A 111 4.73 5.31 -1.46
N ILE A 112 3.98 4.24 -1.14
CA ILE A 112 4.27 2.88 -1.64
C ILE A 112 4.32 2.84 -3.17
N ASN A 113 3.35 3.45 -3.86
CA ASN A 113 3.32 3.45 -5.32
C ASN A 113 4.41 4.35 -5.93
N ILE A 114 4.81 5.42 -5.24
CA ILE A 114 5.94 6.30 -5.62
C ILE A 114 7.28 5.56 -5.49
N VAL A 115 7.65 5.11 -4.29
CA VAL A 115 8.98 4.53 -4.02
C VAL A 115 9.23 3.22 -4.77
N SER A 116 8.17 2.50 -5.15
CA SER A 116 8.28 1.30 -5.97
C SER A 116 8.40 1.56 -7.47
N GLY A 117 8.36 2.82 -7.93
CA GLY A 117 8.40 3.17 -9.36
C GLY A 117 7.13 2.77 -10.13
N ASN A 118 6.04 2.47 -9.44
CA ASN A 118 4.75 2.08 -10.03
C ASN A 118 3.76 3.26 -10.19
N CYS A 119 4.20 4.50 -9.99
CA CYS A 119 3.38 5.69 -10.22
C CYS A 119 3.53 6.16 -11.69
N ASP A 120 2.42 6.44 -12.37
CA ASP A 120 2.37 6.91 -13.78
C ASP A 120 3.03 6.00 -14.84
N ARG A 121 3.07 4.69 -14.57
CA ARG A 121 3.44 3.66 -15.54
C ARG A 121 2.23 2.84 -15.97
N VAL A 122 2.22 2.32 -17.20
CA VAL A 122 1.20 1.34 -17.64
C VAL A 122 1.24 0.11 -16.71
N GLY A 123 0.11 -0.21 -16.09
CA GLY A 123 -0.02 -1.24 -15.04
C GLY A 123 0.22 -0.74 -13.61
N GLY A 124 0.58 0.53 -13.44
CA GLY A 124 0.78 1.20 -12.16
C GLY A 124 -0.41 2.08 -11.73
N ARG A 125 -0.24 2.87 -10.66
CA ARG A 125 -1.23 3.85 -10.20
C ARG A 125 -1.02 5.18 -10.93
N THR A 126 -2.03 5.62 -11.67
CA THR A 126 -2.09 6.99 -12.20
C THR A 126 -2.11 8.00 -11.05
N SER A 127 -1.31 9.06 -11.16
CA SER A 127 -1.44 10.24 -10.31
C SER A 127 -2.77 10.94 -10.61
N ASP A 128 -3.53 11.26 -9.56
CA ASP A 128 -4.88 11.85 -9.68
C ASP A 128 -4.80 13.34 -10.09
N ASN A 129 -4.36 13.62 -11.33
CA ASN A 129 -4.48 14.94 -11.94
C ASN A 129 -5.93 15.15 -12.39
N THR A 130 -6.70 15.92 -11.63
CA THR A 130 -8.14 16.14 -11.84
C THR A 130 -8.44 17.02 -13.05
N ALA A 131 -8.31 16.48 -14.26
CA ALA A 131 -8.68 17.15 -15.50
C ALA A 131 -9.02 16.21 -16.68
N THR A 132 -9.83 15.16 -16.49
CA THR A 132 -10.88 14.77 -17.48
C THR A 132 -11.81 13.65 -17.00
N THR A 133 -13.08 13.93 -17.16
CA THR A 133 -14.29 13.16 -16.87
C THR A 133 -14.39 11.80 -17.58
N ASN A 134 -15.08 10.83 -16.93
CA ASN A 134 -15.74 9.64 -17.51
C ASN A 134 -14.93 8.37 -17.86
N TYR A 135 -14.65 7.51 -16.87
CA TYR A 135 -14.51 6.05 -17.16
C TYR A 135 -15.10 5.06 -16.12
N TRP A 136 -15.64 5.53 -14.98
CA TRP A 136 -16.18 4.63 -13.94
C TRP A 136 -17.72 4.62 -13.86
N ARG A 137 -18.37 3.92 -14.80
CA ARG A 137 -19.74 3.40 -14.62
C ARG A 137 -19.69 1.87 -14.53
N GLY A 138 -19.82 1.33 -13.32
CA GLY A 138 -19.92 -0.11 -13.11
C GLY A 138 -19.86 -0.52 -11.64
N HIS A 139 -21.03 -0.72 -11.04
CA HIS A 139 -21.26 -1.51 -9.83
C HIS A 139 -20.39 -1.21 -8.59
N GLN A 140 -20.97 -0.52 -7.59
CA GLN A 140 -20.47 -0.53 -6.21
C GLN A 140 -21.18 -1.62 -5.39
N PRO A 141 -20.47 -2.66 -4.90
CA PRO A 141 -20.93 -3.47 -3.79
C PRO A 141 -20.88 -2.66 -2.49
N ARG A 142 -21.82 -2.92 -1.57
CA ARG A 142 -21.93 -2.20 -0.29
C ARG A 142 -21.16 -2.94 0.82
N ARG A 143 -20.08 -2.33 1.35
CA ARG A 143 -19.53 -2.35 2.74
C ARG A 143 -17.98 -2.24 2.73
N PRO A 144 -17.32 -1.61 3.72
CA PRO A 144 -15.87 -1.31 3.67
C PRO A 144 -15.01 -2.10 4.68
N CYS A 145 -13.71 -2.30 4.36
CA CYS A 145 -12.57 -2.15 5.29
C CYS A 145 -11.16 -2.42 4.69
N ALA A 146 -11.04 -3.08 3.54
CA ALA A 146 -9.78 -3.70 3.10
C ALA A 146 -8.70 -2.81 2.42
N LEU A 147 -7.44 -3.27 2.54
CA LEU A 147 -6.28 -2.88 1.73
C LEU A 147 -5.91 -4.00 0.73
N ALA A 148 -5.75 -3.65 -0.53
CA ALA A 148 -5.32 -4.55 -1.61
C ALA A 148 -3.90 -4.21 -2.08
N LEU A 149 -3.09 -5.25 -2.24
CA LEU A 149 -1.82 -5.23 -2.96
C LEU A 149 -1.98 -6.20 -4.12
N THR A 150 -1.83 -5.71 -5.35
CA THR A 150 -1.97 -6.52 -6.57
C THR A 150 -0.66 -6.48 -7.33
N CYS A 151 -0.09 -7.66 -7.61
CA CYS A 151 1.14 -7.81 -8.39
C CYS A 151 0.84 -8.64 -9.65
N ALA A 152 1.17 -8.14 -10.84
CA ALA A 152 1.09 -8.94 -12.05
C ALA A 152 2.26 -9.94 -12.08
N ARG A 153 1.97 -11.22 -11.80
CA ARG A 153 2.91 -12.32 -12.01
C ARG A 153 3.08 -12.58 -13.51
N HIS A 154 4.19 -13.20 -13.89
CA HIS A 154 4.67 -13.25 -15.27
C HIS A 154 3.68 -13.92 -16.24
N GLY A 155 3.25 -13.16 -17.25
CA GLY A 155 3.28 -13.61 -18.64
C GLY A 155 4.63 -13.26 -19.28
#